data_AF-A0A1F5ZJW6-F1
#
_entry.id   AF-A0A1F5ZJW6-F1
#
_cell.length_a   1.000
_cell.length_b   1.000
_cell.length_c   1.000
_cell.angle_alpha   90.00
_cell.angle_beta   90.00
_cell.angle_gamma   90.00
#
_symmetry.space_group_name_H-M   'P 1'
#
loop_
_entity.id
_entity.type
_entity.pdbx_description
1 polymer ?
#
loop_
_entity_poly.entity_id
_entity_poly.type
_entity_poly.pdbx_seq_one_letter_code
_entity_poly.pdbx_strand_id
1 'polypeptide(L)'
;MKKNGVLLITTPHDPNQWNKLDDYARHERRYTVSQIKETLKNFSDIDVYTLGFPFHRIVIEMYNIFLKFIHKNHKAKWFRQSYIFYKIYYFLGSILLFIDDHFNQIPLGTTIIAIVKK
;
A
#
# COMPACT_ATOMS: atom_id res chain seq x y z
N MET A 1 9.55 0.30 23.23
CA MET A 1 8.60 1.43 23.40
C MET A 1 8.42 1.75 24.88
N LYS A 2 8.14 3.02 25.17
CA LYS A 2 7.69 3.50 26.49
C LYS A 2 6.30 2.93 26.80
N LYS A 3 5.92 2.89 28.07
CA LYS A 3 4.55 2.55 28.50
C LYS A 3 3.54 3.48 27.81
N ASN A 4 2.46 2.93 27.29
CA ASN A 4 1.44 3.59 26.47
C ASN A 4 1.95 4.17 25.14
N GLY A 5 3.13 3.74 24.68
CA GLY A 5 3.64 4.13 23.37
C GLY A 5 2.78 3.52 22.26
N VAL A 6 2.59 4.26 21.16
CA VAL A 6 1.91 3.78 19.96
C VAL A 6 2.94 3.38 18.91
N LEU A 7 2.74 2.24 18.27
CA LEU A 7 3.50 1.79 17.10
C LEU A 7 2.53 1.73 15.92
N LEU A 8 2.87 2.46 14.86
CA LEU A 8 2.20 2.42 13.57
C LEU A 8 3.16 1.81 12.55
N ILE A 9 2.72 0.75 11.88
CA ILE A 9 3.46 0.05 10.82
C ILE A 9 2.64 0.17 9.55
N THR A 10 3.31 0.50 8.45
CA THR A 10 2.76 0.37 7.10
C THR A 10 3.66 -0.55 6.28
N THR A 11 3.06 -1.45 5.52
CA THR A 11 3.83 -2.38 4.67
C THR A 11 2.97 -2.86 3.50
N PRO A 12 3.55 -3.21 2.35
CA PRO A 12 2.81 -3.83 1.26
C PRO A 12 2.09 -5.10 1.70
N HIS A 13 0.83 -5.23 1.27
CA HIS A 13 -0.03 -6.37 1.51
C HIS A 13 0.10 -7.39 0.38
N ASP A 14 -0.07 -8.67 0.75
CA ASP A 14 -0.37 -9.80 -0.12
C ASP A 14 0.76 -10.16 -1.10
N PRO A 15 1.47 -11.28 -0.86
CA PRO A 15 2.50 -11.78 -1.79
C PRO A 15 2.00 -11.98 -3.24
N ASN A 16 0.71 -12.24 -3.44
CA ASN A 16 0.15 -12.42 -4.79
C ASN A 16 0.06 -11.11 -5.59
N GLN A 17 0.27 -9.96 -4.94
CA GLN A 17 0.25 -8.64 -5.57
C GLN A 17 1.67 -8.11 -5.88
N TRP A 18 2.70 -8.97 -5.81
CA TRP A 18 4.06 -8.60 -6.17
C TRP A 18 4.16 -8.06 -7.60
N ASN A 19 4.82 -6.92 -7.76
CA ASN A 19 4.92 -6.24 -9.03
C ASN A 19 6.24 -5.49 -9.20
N LYS A 20 6.44 -4.88 -10.39
CA LYS A 20 7.66 -4.14 -10.73
C LYS A 20 7.97 -2.96 -9.78
N LEU A 21 6.98 -2.46 -9.04
CA LEU A 21 7.19 -1.40 -8.06
C LEU A 21 7.86 -1.93 -6.79
N ASP A 22 7.61 -3.19 -6.41
CA ASP A 22 8.33 -3.84 -5.31
C ASP A 22 9.80 -4.02 -5.64
N ASP A 23 10.10 -4.52 -6.85
CA ASP A 23 11.48 -4.68 -7.32
C ASP A 23 12.20 -3.32 -7.34
N TYR A 24 11.52 -2.29 -7.83
CA TYR A 24 12.04 -0.92 -7.82
C TYR A 24 12.31 -0.41 -6.40
N ALA A 25 11.39 -0.66 -5.47
CA ALA A 25 11.50 -0.26 -4.07
C ALA A 25 12.50 -1.13 -3.28
N ARG A 26 13.03 -2.20 -3.90
CA ARG A 26 13.87 -3.21 -3.25
C ARG A 26 13.19 -3.82 -2.03
N HIS A 27 11.89 -4.08 -2.14
CA HIS A 27 11.23 -4.90 -1.15
C HIS A 27 11.81 -6.32 -1.20
N GLU A 28 11.84 -6.97 -0.05
CA GLU A 28 12.26 -8.38 0.07
C GLU A 28 11.06 -9.32 0.12
N ARG A 29 9.92 -8.84 0.66
CA ARG A 29 8.66 -9.60 0.75
C ARG A 29 7.48 -8.67 1.00
N ARG A 30 6.29 -9.21 0.77
CA ARG A 30 5.01 -8.65 1.24
C ARG A 30 4.45 -9.51 2.37
N TYR A 31 3.53 -8.95 3.13
CA TYR A 31 2.94 -9.63 4.28
C TYR A 31 1.45 -9.84 4.11
N THR A 32 0.91 -10.86 4.74
CA THR A 32 -0.54 -10.99 4.95
C THR A 32 -0.95 -10.32 6.26
N VAL A 33 -2.23 -9.96 6.36
CA VAL A 33 -2.81 -9.44 7.62
C VAL A 33 -2.59 -10.43 8.78
N SER A 34 -2.72 -11.73 8.53
CA SER A 34 -2.50 -12.77 9.55
C SER A 34 -1.07 -12.81 10.08
N GLN A 35 -0.07 -12.69 9.19
CA GLN A 35 1.35 -12.63 9.60
C GLN A 35 1.64 -11.41 10.47
N ILE A 36 1.06 -10.25 10.14
CA ILE A 36 1.23 -9.03 10.94
C ILE A 36 0.55 -9.18 12.31
N LYS A 37 -0.68 -9.68 12.36
CA LYS A 37 -1.39 -9.93 13.63
C LYS A 37 -0.63 -10.89 14.54
N GLU A 38 -0.12 -11.99 13.99
CA GLU A 38 0.69 -12.96 14.74
C GLU A 38 1.99 -12.34 15.27
N THR A 39 2.67 -11.53 14.46
CA THR A 39 3.91 -10.83 14.87
C THR A 39 3.65 -9.85 16.01
N LEU A 40 2.47 -9.22 16.03
CA LEU A 40 2.10 -8.18 16.98
C LEU A 40 1.27 -8.69 18.16
N LYS A 41 1.08 -10.01 18.31
CA LYS A 41 0.18 -10.61 19.31
C LYS A 41 0.48 -10.25 20.78
N ASN A 42 1.71 -9.82 21.08
CA ASN A 42 2.15 -9.45 22.42
C ASN A 42 1.91 -7.97 22.76
N PHE A 43 1.35 -7.20 21.83
CA PHE A 43 0.93 -5.81 22.06
C PHE A 43 -0.55 -5.74 22.44
N SER A 44 -0.97 -4.59 22.98
CA SER A 44 -2.39 -4.31 23.26
C SER A 44 -2.99 -3.41 22.18
N ASP A 45 -4.33 -3.30 22.17
CA ASP A 45 -5.10 -2.46 21.24
C ASP A 45 -4.71 -2.70 19.77
N ILE A 46 -4.68 -3.97 19.36
CA ILE A 46 -4.24 -4.36 18.01
C ILE A 46 -5.32 -4.01 16.99
N ASP A 47 -5.06 -3.01 16.16
CA ASP A 47 -5.86 -2.68 14.98
C ASP A 47 -5.04 -2.95 13.72
N VAL A 48 -5.55 -3.80 12.82
CA VAL A 48 -4.88 -4.17 11.57
C VAL A 48 -5.90 -4.27 10.46
N TYR A 49 -5.73 -3.43 9.45
CA TYR A 49 -6.60 -3.32 8.28
C TYR A 49 -5.78 -3.08 7.01
N THR A 50 -6.44 -3.04 5.86
CA THR A 50 -5.77 -2.80 4.57
C THR A 50 -6.34 -1.59 3.85
N LEU A 51 -5.55 -0.90 3.04
CA LEU A 51 -5.97 0.25 2.25
C LEU A 51 -5.75 0.03 0.75
N GLY A 52 -6.49 0.78 -0.07
CA GLY A 52 -6.28 0.84 -1.51
C GLY A 52 -7.02 -0.23 -2.33
N PHE A 53 -8.20 -0.64 -1.88
CA PHE A 53 -9.10 -1.50 -2.65
C PHE A 53 -10.47 -0.81 -2.86
N PRO A 54 -11.06 -0.87 -4.07
CA PRO A 54 -10.57 -1.57 -5.27
C PRO A 54 -9.69 -0.71 -6.19
N PHE A 55 -9.80 0.62 -6.15
CA PHE A 55 -9.33 1.48 -7.23
C PHE A 55 -7.81 1.62 -7.25
N HIS A 56 -7.17 1.83 -6.11
CA HIS A 56 -5.72 1.95 -6.07
C HIS A 56 -5.04 0.65 -6.54
N ARG A 57 -5.60 -0.50 -6.14
CA ARG A 57 -5.18 -1.82 -6.64
C ARG A 57 -5.26 -1.92 -8.16
N ILE A 58 -6.39 -1.53 -8.75
CA ILE A 58 -6.56 -1.53 -10.21
C ILE A 58 -5.51 -0.64 -10.89
N VAL A 59 -5.29 0.57 -10.38
CA VAL A 59 -4.31 1.51 -10.93
C VAL A 59 -2.89 0.93 -10.89
N ILE A 60 -2.50 0.30 -9.76
CA ILE A 60 -1.20 -0.37 -9.63
C ILE A 60 -1.07 -1.51 -10.64
N GLU A 61 -2.10 -2.35 -10.80
CA GLU A 61 -2.05 -3.47 -11.74
C GLU A 61 -1.97 -3.00 -13.20
N MET A 62 -2.78 -2.01 -13.58
CA MET A 62 -2.69 -1.40 -14.91
C MET A 62 -1.29 -0.82 -15.17
N TYR A 63 -0.70 -0.16 -14.18
CA TYR A 63 0.64 0.40 -14.30
C TYR A 63 1.72 -0.69 -14.38
N ASN A 64 1.59 -1.77 -13.61
CA ASN A 64 2.46 -2.95 -13.68
C ASN A 64 2.43 -3.59 -15.07
N ILE A 65 1.23 -3.79 -15.63
CA ILE A 65 1.03 -4.30 -16.99
C ILE A 65 1.70 -3.38 -18.01
N PHE A 66 1.48 -2.06 -17.91
CA PHE A 66 2.12 -1.09 -18.79
C PHE A 66 3.65 -1.15 -18.71
N LEU A 67 4.23 -1.20 -17.51
CA LEU A 67 5.67 -1.31 -17.32
C LEU A 67 6.25 -2.61 -17.88
N LYS A 68 5.53 -3.73 -17.75
CA LYS A 68 5.88 -5.02 -18.37
C LYS A 68 5.89 -4.89 -19.89
N PHE A 69 4.83 -4.33 -20.46
CA PHE A 69 4.68 -4.14 -21.91
C PHE A 69 5.80 -3.29 -22.52
N ILE A 70 6.15 -2.15 -21.91
CA ILE A 70 7.21 -1.27 -22.43
C ILE A 70 8.62 -1.74 -22.08
N HIS A 71 8.78 -2.85 -21.35
CA HIS A 71 10.06 -3.39 -20.90
C HIS A 71 10.93 -2.36 -20.13
N LYS A 72 10.30 -1.46 -19.36
CA LYS A 72 11.01 -0.47 -18.52
C LYS A 72 10.74 -0.71 -17.04
N ASN A 73 11.63 -0.19 -16.22
CA ASN A 73 11.43 -0.06 -14.78
C ASN A 73 10.74 1.27 -14.48
N HIS A 74 10.04 1.32 -13.35
CA HIS A 74 9.46 2.55 -12.83
C HIS A 74 10.54 3.62 -12.68
N LYS A 75 10.19 4.87 -13.01
CA LYS A 75 11.01 6.05 -12.75
C LYS A 75 10.12 7.11 -12.12
N ALA A 76 10.33 7.39 -10.83
CA ALA A 76 9.51 8.35 -10.08
C ALA A 76 9.42 9.73 -10.76
N LYS A 77 10.47 10.14 -11.49
CA LYS A 77 10.50 11.39 -12.24
C LYS A 77 9.38 11.50 -13.29
N TRP A 78 8.89 10.40 -13.87
CA TRP A 78 7.82 10.44 -14.88
C TRP A 78 6.54 11.09 -14.36
N PHE A 79 6.24 10.90 -13.07
CA PHE A 79 5.05 11.49 -12.43
C PHE A 79 5.23 12.95 -12.02
N ARG A 80 6.47 13.46 -12.04
CA ARG A 80 6.83 14.83 -11.63
C ARG A 80 7.25 15.73 -12.79
N GLN A 81 7.31 15.19 -14.01
CA GLN A 81 7.75 15.93 -15.20
C GLN A 81 6.75 16.99 -15.65
N SER A 82 5.46 16.78 -15.42
CA SER A 82 4.40 17.71 -15.80
C SER A 82 3.61 18.13 -14.57
N TYR A 83 3.57 19.44 -14.31
CA TYR A 83 2.85 20.00 -13.18
C TYR A 83 1.34 19.77 -13.27
N ILE A 84 0.79 19.89 -14.49
CA ILE A 84 -0.64 19.64 -14.75
C ILE A 84 -0.96 18.16 -14.51
N PHE A 85 -0.12 17.26 -15.04
CA PHE A 85 -0.30 15.82 -14.82
C PHE A 85 -0.22 15.47 -13.33
N TYR A 86 0.76 16.01 -12.61
CA TYR A 86 0.91 15.81 -11.17
C TYR A 86 -0.35 16.24 -10.41
N LYS A 87 -0.93 17.42 -10.72
CA LYS A 87 -2.16 17.90 -10.07
C LYS A 87 -3.34 17.00 -10.34
N ILE A 88 -3.55 16.59 -11.59
CA ILE A 88 -4.65 15.70 -11.98
C ILE A 88 -4.49 14.33 -11.30
N TYR A 89 -3.27 13.77 -11.36
CA TYR A 89 -2.93 12.51 -10.71
C TYR A 89 -3.20 12.56 -9.20
N TYR A 90 -2.74 13.63 -8.53
CA TYR A 90 -2.96 13.81 -7.10
C TYR A 90 -4.46 13.92 -6.77
N PHE A 91 -5.20 14.78 -7.48
CA PHE A 91 -6.62 15.00 -7.24
C PHE A 91 -7.45 13.71 -7.44
N LEU A 92 -7.28 13.05 -8.59
CA LEU A 92 -7.97 11.79 -8.86
C LEU A 92 -7.55 10.70 -7.89
N GLY A 93 -6.24 10.60 -7.59
CA GLY A 93 -5.71 9.65 -6.62
C GLY A 93 -6.32 9.82 -5.23
N SER A 94 -6.47 11.06 -4.76
CA SER A 94 -7.11 11.35 -3.47
C SER A 94 -8.59 10.95 -3.45
N ILE A 95 -9.33 11.21 -4.53
CA ILE A 95 -10.75 10.81 -4.63
C ILE A 95 -10.87 9.28 -4.60
N LEU A 96 -10.06 8.58 -5.40
CA LEU A 96 -10.10 7.12 -5.46
C LEU A 96 -9.74 6.49 -4.11
N LEU A 97 -8.71 7.01 -3.42
CA LEU A 97 -8.33 6.53 -2.10
C LEU A 97 -9.40 6.83 -1.03
N PHE A 98 -10.08 7.97 -1.12
CA PHE A 98 -11.21 8.27 -0.24
C PHE A 98 -12.36 7.27 -0.41
N ILE A 99 -12.64 6.84 -1.64
CA ILE A 99 -13.62 5.79 -1.89
C ILE A 99 -13.11 4.45 -1.36
N ASP A 100 -11.85 4.10 -1.63
CA ASP A 100 -11.23 2.84 -1.17
C ASP A 100 -11.26 2.69 0.35
N ASP A 101 -11.22 3.79 1.12
CA ASP A 101 -11.24 3.74 2.60
C ASP A 101 -12.52 3.09 3.15
N HIS A 102 -13.63 3.15 2.42
CA HIS A 102 -14.88 2.47 2.81
C HIS A 102 -14.75 0.94 2.83
N PHE A 103 -13.70 0.39 2.22
CA PHE A 103 -13.44 -1.05 2.13
C PHE A 103 -12.26 -1.49 3.00
N ASN A 104 -11.78 -0.64 3.91
CA ASN A 104 -10.52 -0.89 4.63
C ASN A 104 -10.53 -2.16 5.51
N GLN A 105 -11.70 -2.59 5.97
CA GLN A 105 -11.89 -3.82 6.75
C GLN A 105 -11.85 -5.09 5.89
N ILE A 106 -11.94 -4.97 4.56
CA ILE A 106 -11.83 -6.10 3.65
C ILE A 106 -10.33 -6.32 3.37
N PRO A 107 -9.76 -7.50 3.63
CA PRO A 107 -8.33 -7.77 3.48
C PRO A 107 -7.94 -7.97 2.00
N LEU A 108 -8.30 -7.02 1.15
CA LEU A 108 -8.04 -7.02 -0.30
C LEU A 108 -7.27 -5.77 -0.75
N GLY A 109 -6.95 -4.86 0.18
CA GLY A 109 -6.08 -3.72 -0.07
C GLY A 109 -4.66 -4.11 -0.49
N THR A 110 -3.91 -3.09 -0.87
CA THR A 110 -2.52 -3.20 -1.35
C THR A 110 -1.49 -2.89 -0.26
N THR A 111 -1.93 -2.22 0.81
CA THR A 111 -1.09 -1.80 1.94
C THR A 111 -1.75 -2.23 3.23
N ILE A 112 -0.99 -2.85 4.14
CA ILE A 112 -1.41 -3.08 5.52
C ILE A 112 -1.10 -1.84 6.34
N ILE A 113 -2.06 -1.43 7.18
CA ILE A 113 -1.84 -0.54 8.31
C ILE A 113 -2.02 -1.36 9.58
N ALA A 114 -1.05 -1.29 10.49
CA ALA A 114 -1.13 -1.90 11.80
C ALA A 114 -0.81 -0.87 12.87
N ILE A 115 -1.69 -0.76 13.86
CA ILE A 115 -1.58 0.18 14.98
C ILE A 115 -1.69 -0.65 16.26
N VAL A 116 -0.72 -0.48 17.16
CA VAL A 116 -0.67 -1.21 18.43
C VAL A 116 -0.13 -0.34 19.56
N LYS A 117 -0.40 -0.72 20.81
CA LYS A 117 0.14 -0.08 22.01
C LYS A 117 0.99 -1.05 22.85
N LYS A 118 1.93 -0.49 23.61
CA LYS A 118 2.77 -1.22 24.58
C LYS A 118 2.49 -0.81 26.01
#